data_AF-A0A4Y2BY26-F1
#
_entry.id   AF-A0A4Y2BY26-F1
#
_cell.length_a   1.000
_cell.length_b   1.000
_cell.length_c   1.000
_cell.angle_alpha   90.00
_cell.angle_beta   90.00
_cell.angle_gamma   90.00
#
_symmetry.space_group_name_H-M   'P 1'
#
loop_
_entity.id
_entity.type
_entity.pdbx_description
1 polymer ?
#
loop_
_entity_poly.entity_id
_entity_poly.type
_entity_poly.pdbx_seq_one_letter_code
_entity_poly.pdbx_strand_id
1 'polypeptide(L)'
;MVLRPRKDISDGFNWVCRVRGQNVHHMKRSVGGGSWFERSNLPIPTILQFLIYWYVEMKSKFICEELNIGTATATDWASFCREVCQDILIWLSGKIGGPGIVVEIDESKFGKRKYHRGKRVVGRWVFRGVESGSNNCFFAVGEINQAKSYFQ
;
A
#
# COMPACT_ATOMS: atom_id res chain seq x y z
N MET A 1 -24.89 14.90 4.10
CA MET A 1 -25.22 13.45 4.07
C MET A 1 -25.44 12.96 5.49
N VAL A 2 -26.23 11.91 5.69
CA VAL A 2 -26.48 11.29 7.00
C VAL A 2 -26.26 9.78 6.87
N LEU A 3 -25.59 9.18 7.85
CA LEU A 3 -25.39 7.73 7.90
C LEU A 3 -26.72 7.05 8.29
N ARG A 4 -27.13 6.02 7.54
CA ARG A 4 -28.37 5.28 7.78
C ARG A 4 -28.09 3.77 7.84
N PRO A 5 -28.74 3.02 8.75
CA PRO A 5 -28.65 1.56 8.77
C PRO A 5 -29.23 0.95 7.50
N ARG A 6 -28.60 -0.12 7.01
CA ARG A 6 -28.98 -0.84 5.80
C ARG A 6 -28.55 -2.32 5.93
N LYS A 7 -29.51 -3.23 6.07
CA LYS A 7 -29.23 -4.65 6.44
C LYS A 7 -28.77 -5.55 5.29
N ASP A 8 -28.97 -5.13 4.06
CA ASP A 8 -28.68 -5.90 2.83
C ASP A 8 -27.24 -5.69 2.30
N ILE A 9 -26.36 -5.06 3.08
CA ILE A 9 -24.96 -4.81 2.72
C ILE A 9 -24.02 -5.22 3.84
N SER A 10 -22.79 -5.57 3.48
CA SER A 10 -21.73 -6.05 4.37
C SER A 10 -21.47 -5.12 5.56
N ASP A 11 -21.36 -3.82 5.31
CA ASP A 11 -21.04 -2.83 6.35
C ASP A 11 -22.23 -2.43 7.23
N GLY A 12 -23.45 -2.85 6.89
CA GLY A 12 -24.65 -2.51 7.66
C GLY A 12 -25.10 -1.04 7.61
N PHE A 13 -24.37 -0.15 6.92
CA PHE A 13 -24.66 1.29 6.86
C PHE A 13 -24.41 1.90 5.48
N ASN A 14 -25.11 2.99 5.15
CA ASN A 14 -24.83 3.79 3.97
C ASN A 14 -24.95 5.30 4.23
N TRP A 15 -24.20 6.09 3.47
CA TRP A 15 -24.39 7.53 3.43
C TRP A 15 -25.60 7.85 2.56
N VAL A 16 -26.56 8.58 3.11
CA VAL A 16 -27.76 9.00 2.39
C VAL A 16 -27.86 10.52 2.41
N CYS A 17 -27.99 11.10 1.22
CA CYS A 17 -28.45 12.48 1.07
C CYS A 17 -29.90 12.45 0.60
N ARG A 18 -30.81 13.06 1.35
CA ARG A 18 -32.20 13.20 0.96
C ARG A 18 -32.63 14.64 1.19
N VAL A 19 -32.78 15.40 0.11
CA VAL A 19 -33.27 16.78 0.13
C VAL A 19 -34.65 16.82 -0.52
N ARG A 20 -35.59 17.53 0.11
CA ARG A 20 -36.93 17.82 -0.41
C ARG A 20 -37.01 19.33 -0.69
N GLY A 21 -37.75 19.76 -1.70
CA GLY A 21 -37.88 21.19 -2.07
C GLY A 21 -37.08 21.55 -3.33
N GLN A 22 -36.43 22.71 -3.37
CA GLN A 22 -35.52 23.03 -4.48
C GLN A 22 -34.28 22.12 -4.44
N ASN A 23 -33.78 21.70 -5.60
CA ASN A 23 -32.70 20.72 -5.76
C ASN A 23 -33.00 19.34 -5.12
N VAL A 24 -34.22 18.81 -5.36
CA VAL A 24 -34.62 17.45 -4.92
C VAL A 24 -33.60 16.42 -5.40
N HIS A 25 -33.00 15.71 -4.47
CA HIS A 25 -32.18 14.56 -4.79
C HIS A 25 -32.21 13.52 -3.69
N HIS A 26 -31.99 12.27 -4.11
CA HIS A 26 -31.84 11.13 -3.22
C HIS A 26 -30.63 10.33 -3.68
N MET A 27 -29.49 10.57 -3.02
CA MET A 27 -28.22 9.91 -3.32
C MET A 27 -27.86 8.95 -2.19
N LYS A 28 -27.32 7.79 -2.56
CA LYS A 28 -26.74 6.82 -1.63
C LYS A 28 -25.28 6.59 -1.99
N ARG A 29 -24.41 6.45 -1.00
CA ARG A 29 -23.01 6.04 -1.15
C ARG A 29 -22.65 4.98 -0.10
N SER A 30 -21.74 4.07 -0.43
CA SER A 30 -21.17 3.14 0.56
C SER A 30 -20.39 3.90 1.63
N VAL A 31 -20.20 3.29 2.81
CA VAL A 31 -19.42 3.90 3.90
C VAL A 31 -18.00 4.22 3.45
N GLY A 32 -17.38 3.30 2.68
CA GLY A 32 -16.04 3.47 2.13
C GLY A 32 -15.93 4.38 0.90
N GLY A 33 -17.03 4.91 0.37
CA GLY A 33 -17.00 5.70 -0.87
C GLY A 33 -16.15 6.96 -0.75
N GLY A 34 -15.18 7.15 -1.65
CA GLY A 34 -14.22 8.25 -1.63
C GLY A 34 -13.06 8.07 -0.63
N SER A 35 -12.88 6.86 -0.09
CA SER A 35 -11.76 6.53 0.80
C SER A 35 -10.97 5.32 0.29
N TRP A 36 -9.93 4.94 1.02
CA TRP A 36 -9.12 3.75 0.72
C TRP A 36 -9.92 2.43 0.72
N PHE A 37 -11.11 2.41 1.34
CA PHE A 37 -12.02 1.26 1.35
C PHE A 37 -13.01 1.23 0.18
N GLU A 38 -12.91 2.17 -0.76
CA GLU A 38 -13.84 2.26 -1.89
C GLU A 38 -13.80 1.01 -2.76
N ARG A 39 -14.99 0.57 -3.24
CA ARG A 39 -15.19 -0.63 -4.08
C ARG A 39 -14.76 -1.96 -3.47
N SER A 40 -14.39 -1.98 -2.19
CA SER A 40 -14.22 -3.25 -1.47
C SER A 40 -15.56 -3.98 -1.31
N ASN A 41 -15.53 -5.28 -1.55
CA ASN A 41 -16.64 -6.18 -1.20
C ASN A 41 -16.50 -6.75 0.22
N LEU A 42 -15.33 -6.58 0.86
CA LEU A 42 -15.14 -6.96 2.26
C LEU A 42 -15.73 -5.88 3.18
N PRO A 43 -16.38 -6.27 4.29
CA PRO A 43 -16.74 -5.35 5.34
C PRO A 43 -15.50 -4.61 5.88
N ILE A 44 -15.64 -3.32 6.21
CA ILE A 44 -14.56 -2.51 6.79
C ILE A 44 -13.92 -3.18 8.01
N PRO A 45 -14.66 -3.75 8.98
CA PRO A 45 -14.06 -4.45 10.12
C PRO A 45 -13.14 -5.60 9.71
N THR A 46 -13.51 -6.37 8.69
CA THR A 46 -12.69 -7.47 8.16
C THR A 46 -11.39 -6.96 7.55
N ILE A 47 -11.45 -5.83 6.82
CA ILE A 47 -10.26 -5.18 6.26
C ILE A 47 -9.34 -4.69 7.38
N LEU A 48 -9.89 -4.04 8.41
CA LEU A 48 -9.10 -3.57 9.56
C LEU A 48 -8.40 -4.73 10.28
N GLN A 49 -9.08 -5.86 10.45
CA GLN A 49 -8.48 -7.05 11.05
C GLN A 49 -7.41 -7.67 10.15
N PHE A 50 -7.64 -7.69 8.82
CA PHE A 50 -6.62 -8.08 7.85
C PHE A 50 -5.36 -7.22 7.99
N LEU A 51 -5.51 -5.89 8.09
CA LEU A 51 -4.38 -4.97 8.25
C LEU A 51 -3.55 -5.31 9.49
N ILE A 52 -4.21 -5.57 10.63
CA ILE A 52 -3.53 -5.95 11.87
C ILE A 52 -2.75 -7.25 11.67
N TYR A 53 -3.38 -8.28 11.12
CA TYR A 53 -2.70 -9.56 10.89
C TYR A 53 -1.55 -9.47 9.89
N TRP A 54 -1.71 -8.67 8.84
CA TRP A 54 -0.65 -8.41 7.88
C TRP A 54 0.52 -7.66 8.52
N TYR A 55 0.24 -6.67 9.35
CA TYR A 55 1.24 -5.88 10.06
C TYR A 55 2.07 -6.73 11.05
N VAL A 56 1.43 -7.64 11.78
CA VAL A 56 2.13 -8.55 12.71
C VAL A 56 2.70 -9.80 12.00
N GLU A 57 2.82 -9.75 10.67
CA GLU A 57 3.46 -10.76 9.82
C GLU A 57 2.86 -12.17 9.94
N MET A 58 1.54 -12.28 10.13
CA MET A 58 0.87 -13.58 10.14
C MET A 58 0.97 -14.26 8.77
N LYS A 59 1.03 -15.59 8.78
CA LYS A 59 1.05 -16.39 7.55
C LYS A 59 -0.24 -16.15 6.77
N SER A 60 -0.12 -15.87 5.47
CA SER A 60 -1.29 -15.63 4.59
C SER A 60 -2.35 -16.73 4.68
N LYS A 61 -1.94 -18.01 4.81
CA LYS A 61 -2.87 -19.13 5.02
C LYS A 61 -3.74 -18.95 6.27
N PHE A 62 -3.12 -18.59 7.40
CA PHE A 62 -3.82 -18.30 8.64
C PHE A 62 -4.80 -17.15 8.48
N ILE A 63 -4.38 -16.05 7.83
CA ILE A 63 -5.25 -14.88 7.59
C ILE A 63 -6.47 -15.26 6.74
N CYS A 64 -6.26 -16.07 5.70
CA CYS A 64 -7.36 -16.53 4.83
C CYS A 64 -8.37 -17.39 5.58
N GLU A 65 -7.88 -18.30 6.43
CA GLU A 65 -8.71 -19.18 7.26
C GLU A 65 -9.48 -18.39 8.33
N GLU A 66 -8.79 -17.53 9.08
CA GLU A 66 -9.35 -16.75 10.19
C GLU A 66 -10.40 -15.73 9.72
N LEU A 67 -10.15 -15.06 8.60
CA LEU A 67 -11.07 -14.05 8.05
C LEU A 67 -12.05 -14.61 7.02
N ASN A 68 -11.97 -15.90 6.70
CA ASN A 68 -12.75 -16.56 5.67
C ASN A 68 -12.70 -15.80 4.32
N ILE A 69 -11.49 -15.43 3.88
CA ILE A 69 -11.26 -14.73 2.61
C ILE A 69 -10.47 -15.58 1.63
N GLY A 70 -10.68 -15.34 0.33
CA GLY A 70 -9.92 -16.00 -0.73
C GLY A 70 -8.45 -15.57 -0.74
N THR A 71 -7.57 -16.46 -1.18
CA THR A 71 -6.12 -16.19 -1.31
C THR A 71 -5.82 -15.05 -2.29
N ALA A 72 -6.59 -14.94 -3.38
CA ALA A 72 -6.51 -13.82 -4.32
C ALA A 72 -6.82 -12.50 -3.60
N THR A 73 -7.93 -12.42 -2.88
CA THR A 73 -8.33 -11.25 -2.08
C THR A 73 -7.26 -10.88 -1.06
N ALA A 74 -6.70 -11.86 -0.33
CA ALA A 74 -5.62 -11.62 0.62
C ALA A 74 -4.34 -11.08 -0.07
N THR A 75 -4.04 -11.56 -1.28
CA THR A 75 -2.90 -11.09 -2.07
C THR A 75 -3.08 -9.66 -2.55
N ASP A 76 -4.29 -9.30 -2.97
CA ASP A 76 -4.65 -7.96 -3.39
C ASP A 76 -4.54 -6.97 -2.22
N TRP A 77 -5.13 -7.31 -1.06
CA TRP A 77 -5.01 -6.47 0.14
C TRP A 77 -3.58 -6.32 0.63
N ALA A 78 -2.80 -7.40 0.62
CA ALA A 78 -1.37 -7.31 0.93
C ALA A 78 -0.61 -6.41 -0.05
N SER A 79 -1.06 -6.31 -1.32
CA SER A 79 -0.48 -5.39 -2.30
C SER A 79 -0.84 -3.95 -2.00
N PHE A 80 -2.10 -3.66 -1.64
CA PHE A 80 -2.50 -2.33 -1.18
C PHE A 80 -1.70 -1.89 0.06
N CYS A 81 -1.45 -2.79 1.03
CA CYS A 81 -0.60 -2.48 2.18
C CYS A 81 0.83 -2.09 1.75
N ARG A 82 1.42 -2.85 0.81
CA ARG A 82 2.77 -2.57 0.29
C ARG A 82 2.84 -1.24 -0.48
N GLU A 83 1.80 -0.89 -1.23
CA GLU A 83 1.71 0.40 -1.92
C GLU A 83 1.72 1.56 -0.92
N VAL A 84 0.94 1.46 0.17
CA VAL A 84 0.96 2.47 1.23
C VAL A 84 2.35 2.57 1.87
N CYS A 85 3.02 1.45 2.16
CA CYS A 85 4.39 1.47 2.67
C CYS A 85 5.37 2.12 1.68
N GLN A 86 5.21 1.87 0.38
CA GLN A 86 6.04 2.47 -0.67
C GLN A 86 5.83 3.99 -0.72
N ASP A 87 4.59 4.47 -0.65
CA ASP A 87 4.29 5.91 -0.66
C ASP A 87 4.91 6.61 0.55
N ILE A 88 4.86 5.97 1.74
CA ILE A 88 5.53 6.47 2.94
C ILE A 88 7.05 6.53 2.74
N LEU A 89 7.66 5.48 2.16
CA LEU A 89 9.09 5.46 1.90
C LEU A 89 9.53 6.55 0.91
N ILE A 90 8.73 6.78 -0.14
CA ILE A 90 8.98 7.85 -1.12
C ILE A 90 8.82 9.22 -0.46
N TRP A 91 7.80 9.39 0.38
CA TRP A 91 7.54 10.64 1.09
C TRP A 91 8.63 10.98 2.12
N LEU A 92 9.16 9.97 2.81
CA LEU A 92 10.30 10.10 3.74
C LEU A 92 11.65 10.25 3.04
N SER A 93 11.71 9.97 1.73
CA SER A 93 12.95 10.03 0.96
C SER A 93 13.43 11.46 0.83
N GLY A 94 14.60 11.74 1.40
CA GLY A 94 15.24 13.06 1.37
C GLY A 94 16.66 13.02 0.83
N LYS A 95 17.26 14.20 0.65
CA LYS A 95 18.71 14.30 0.44
C LYS A 95 19.42 13.91 1.73
N ILE A 96 20.35 12.97 1.63
CA ILE A 96 21.14 12.50 2.77
C ILE A 96 22.64 12.68 2.53
N GLY A 97 23.42 12.62 3.61
CA GLY A 97 24.86 12.78 3.63
C GLY A 97 25.32 14.22 3.89
N GLY A 98 26.63 14.40 3.92
CA GLY A 98 27.29 15.66 4.25
C GLY A 98 28.65 15.41 4.89
N PRO A 99 29.46 16.46 5.14
CA PRO A 99 30.75 16.31 5.79
C PRO A 99 30.62 15.61 7.14
N GLY A 100 31.33 14.50 7.31
CA GLY A 100 31.31 13.70 8.55
C GLY A 100 30.10 12.79 8.73
N ILE A 101 29.18 12.73 7.77
CA ILE A 101 28.02 11.81 7.81
C ILE A 101 28.34 10.54 7.01
N VAL A 102 28.18 9.39 7.65
CA VAL A 102 28.30 8.09 7.00
C VAL A 102 26.92 7.66 6.51
N VAL A 103 26.83 7.32 5.22
CA VAL A 103 25.60 6.79 4.61
C VAL A 103 25.84 5.34 4.23
N GLU A 104 24.96 4.46 4.70
CA GLU A 104 24.91 3.07 4.27
C GLU A 104 24.01 2.97 3.04
N ILE A 105 24.53 2.44 1.94
CA ILE A 105 23.81 2.28 0.67
C ILE A 105 23.61 0.79 0.40
N ASP A 106 22.38 0.39 0.13
CA ASP A 106 22.02 -0.95 -0.34
C ASP A 106 21.48 -0.91 -1.78
N GLU A 107 21.87 -1.91 -2.56
CA GLU A 107 21.49 -2.06 -3.97
C GLU A 107 20.80 -3.40 -4.20
N SER A 108 19.52 -3.35 -4.60
CA SER A 108 18.71 -4.52 -4.86
C SER A 108 18.21 -4.55 -6.30
N LYS A 109 18.56 -5.60 -7.06
CA LYS A 109 18.04 -5.82 -8.43
C LYS A 109 16.80 -6.71 -8.44
N PHE A 110 15.66 -6.10 -8.77
CA PHE A 110 14.37 -6.79 -8.89
C PHE A 110 14.08 -7.12 -10.34
N GLY A 111 14.03 -8.40 -10.68
CA GLY A 111 13.86 -8.85 -12.05
C GLY A 111 13.31 -10.26 -12.19
N LYS A 112 12.68 -10.54 -13.33
CA LYS A 112 12.24 -11.89 -13.67
C LYS A 112 13.43 -12.67 -14.26
N ARG A 113 13.53 -13.96 -13.91
CA ARG A 113 14.49 -14.88 -14.54
C ARG A 113 14.02 -15.18 -15.96
N LYS A 114 14.93 -15.18 -16.93
CA LYS A 114 14.61 -15.66 -18.29
C LYS A 114 14.40 -17.17 -18.21
N TYR A 115 13.24 -17.67 -18.65
CA TYR A 115 12.88 -19.10 -18.57
C TYR A 115 12.94 -19.72 -17.16
N HIS A 116 12.72 -18.92 -16.10
CA HIS A 116 12.85 -19.34 -14.70
C HIS A 116 14.22 -19.94 -14.29
N ARG A 117 15.24 -19.85 -15.15
CA ARG A 117 16.58 -20.41 -14.95
C ARG A 117 17.63 -19.30 -14.90
N GLY A 118 18.69 -19.53 -14.11
CA GLY A 118 19.85 -18.63 -14.04
C GLY A 118 19.64 -17.31 -13.29
N LYS A 119 20.59 -16.37 -13.47
CA LYS A 119 20.60 -15.04 -12.85
C LYS A 119 19.44 -14.18 -13.38
N ARG A 120 18.94 -13.23 -12.58
CA ARG A 120 17.90 -12.27 -12.99
C ARG A 120 18.45 -11.34 -14.08
N VAL A 121 18.02 -11.56 -15.33
CA VAL A 121 18.60 -10.87 -16.49
C VAL A 121 17.96 -9.50 -16.73
N VAL A 122 16.64 -9.40 -16.57
CA VAL A 122 15.85 -8.18 -16.84
C VAL A 122 15.18 -7.72 -15.56
N GLY A 123 15.42 -6.48 -15.15
CA GLY A 123 14.91 -5.95 -13.88
C GLY A 123 15.28 -4.50 -13.63
N ARG A 124 14.55 -3.87 -12.69
CA ARG A 124 14.83 -2.54 -12.18
C ARG A 124 15.79 -2.62 -10.99
N TRP A 125 16.62 -1.60 -10.85
CA TRP A 125 17.43 -1.41 -9.67
C TRP A 125 16.67 -0.57 -8.66
N VAL A 126 16.81 -0.97 -7.40
CA VAL A 126 16.30 -0.22 -6.26
C VAL A 126 17.52 0.10 -5.40
N PHE A 127 17.72 1.38 -5.17
CA PHE A 127 18.75 1.92 -4.30
C PHE A 127 18.06 2.45 -3.05
N ARG A 128 18.61 2.10 -1.89
CA ARG A 128 18.20 2.66 -0.62
C ARG A 128 19.44 3.16 0.10
N GLY A 129 19.35 4.32 0.73
CA GLY A 129 20.38 4.77 1.66
C GLY A 129 19.78 5.17 2.99
N VAL A 130 20.56 5.01 4.07
CA VAL A 130 20.24 5.47 5.41
C VAL A 130 21.46 6.14 6.03
N GLU A 131 21.27 7.27 6.70
CA GLU A 131 22.35 7.91 7.45
C GLU A 131 22.61 7.18 8.76
N SER A 132 23.87 6.91 9.06
CA SER A 132 24.25 6.33 10.35
C SER A 132 23.98 7.34 11.47
N GLY A 133 23.19 6.94 12.47
CA GLY A 133 22.84 7.78 13.62
C GLY A 133 21.64 8.73 13.41
N SER A 134 21.02 8.73 12.23
CA SER A 134 19.76 9.43 11.97
C SER A 134 18.73 8.47 11.34
N ASN A 135 17.46 8.87 11.26
CA ASN A 135 16.43 8.12 10.54
C ASN A 135 16.20 8.65 9.11
N ASN A 136 17.10 9.52 8.61
CA ASN A 136 17.00 10.03 7.25
C ASN A 136 17.36 8.92 6.25
N CYS A 137 16.55 8.80 5.20
CA CYS A 137 16.78 7.81 4.17
C CYS A 137 16.48 8.37 2.78
N PHE A 138 17.00 7.72 1.75
CA PHE A 138 16.49 7.88 0.39
C PHE A 138 16.06 6.54 -0.18
N PHE A 139 15.12 6.57 -1.11
CA PHE A 139 14.66 5.42 -1.86
C PHE A 139 14.51 5.80 -3.34
N ALA A 140 15.27 5.14 -4.21
CA ALA A 140 15.29 5.45 -5.65
C ALA A 140 15.14 4.19 -6.49
N VAL A 141 14.28 4.26 -7.51
CA VAL A 141 14.07 3.19 -8.50
C VAL A 141 14.62 3.67 -9.84
N GLY A 142 15.54 2.92 -10.44
CA GLY A 142 16.19 3.35 -11.68
C GLY A 142 16.73 2.22 -12.55
N GLU A 143 17.18 2.59 -13.75
CA GLU A 143 18.05 1.77 -14.59
C GLU A 143 19.51 2.24 -14.37
N ILE A 144 20.50 1.34 -14.55
CA ILE A 144 21.92 1.58 -14.24
C ILE A 144 22.44 2.91 -14.82
N ASN A 145 21.90 3.34 -15.95
CA ASN A 145 22.34 4.56 -16.64
C ASN A 145 22.03 5.86 -15.87
N GLN A 146 21.13 5.82 -14.89
CA GLN A 146 20.82 6.96 -14.00
C GLN A 146 21.61 6.93 -12.69
N ALA A 147 22.27 5.82 -12.33
CA ALA A 147 22.99 5.73 -11.06
C ALA A 147 24.06 6.83 -10.94
N LYS A 148 24.69 7.23 -12.05
CA LYS A 148 25.72 8.29 -12.07
C LYS A 148 25.19 9.70 -11.74
N SER A 149 23.89 9.98 -11.90
CA SER A 149 23.33 11.31 -11.63
C SER A 149 22.90 11.53 -10.18
N TYR A 150 22.78 10.47 -9.37
CA TYR A 150 22.46 10.60 -7.94
C TYR A 150 23.70 10.94 -7.08
N PHE A 151 24.89 10.86 -7.66
CA PHE A 151 26.17 11.11 -7.00
C PHE A 151 26.89 12.37 -7.51
N GLN A 152 26.21 13.23 -8.27
CA GLN A 152 26.69 14.54 -8.73
C GLN A 152 25.89 15.68 -8.11
#